data_AF-A0A7K0SLM1-F1
#
_entry.id   AF-A0A7K0SLM1-F1
#
_cell.length_a   1.000
_cell.length_b   1.000
_cell.length_c   1.000
_cell.angle_alpha   90.00
_cell.angle_beta   90.00
_cell.angle_gamma   90.00
#
_symmetry.space_group_name_H-M   'P 1'
#
loop_
_entity.id
_entity.type
_entity.pdbx_description
1 polymer ?
#
loop_
_entity_poly.entity_id
_entity_poly.type
_entity_poly.pdbx_seq_one_letter_code
_entity_poly.pdbx_strand_id
1 'polypeptide(L)'
;MTASSRWPVSRRPRIHSSPSLSHLACPNSNEPPSLRPPRSLHSWGKRSSTIGSRRPLGNQRTGRSNGEGNRRVTGNIPPVIRPEHVSPRSLDLLVSELGLRSIGNLRGVEVSGLTVMTREVTAGDMFVAVRGANRHGAEFARDARANGAVAILTDEDGAAIASECGLPIVVVESPRASLGDIARWVYRTDDDAPQYFGITGTNGKTSTAYLLEGV
;
A
#
# COMPACT_ATOMS: atom_id res chain seq x y z
N MET A 1 36.29 -40.26 0.69
CA MET A 1 34.82 -40.08 0.79
C MET A 1 34.59 -38.69 1.40
N THR A 2 34.66 -37.59 0.64
CA THR A 2 33.59 -36.90 -0.12
C THR A 2 32.38 -36.52 0.76
N ALA A 3 31.86 -35.29 0.81
CA ALA A 3 31.86 -34.21 -0.17
C ALA A 3 31.64 -32.82 0.48
N SER A 4 32.34 -31.81 -0.04
CA SER A 4 32.00 -30.39 0.15
C SER A 4 31.05 -29.95 -0.98
N SER A 5 29.87 -29.41 -0.65
CA SER A 5 28.97 -28.82 -1.64
C SER A 5 29.21 -27.32 -1.75
N ARG A 6 30.11 -26.95 -2.67
CA ARG A 6 30.26 -25.61 -3.26
C ARG A 6 29.05 -25.33 -4.15
N TRP A 7 28.34 -24.23 -3.89
CA TRP A 7 27.33 -23.69 -4.81
C TRP A 7 28.02 -22.92 -5.96
N PRO A 8 27.67 -23.16 -7.24
CA PRO A 8 28.33 -22.50 -8.37
C PRO A 8 27.69 -21.16 -8.72
N VAL A 9 28.56 -20.15 -8.88
CA VAL A 9 28.30 -18.82 -9.43
C VAL A 9 28.08 -18.94 -10.95
N SER A 10 26.88 -18.62 -11.45
CA SER A 10 26.60 -18.57 -12.89
C SER A 10 26.95 -17.19 -13.46
N ARG A 11 27.74 -17.21 -14.54
CA ARG A 11 28.23 -16.03 -15.27
C ARG A 11 27.21 -15.59 -16.32
N ARG A 12 27.01 -14.27 -16.45
CA ARG A 12 26.27 -13.60 -17.53
C ARG A 12 26.99 -13.73 -18.88
N PRO A 13 26.27 -13.80 -20.02
CA PRO A 13 26.81 -13.38 -21.31
C PRO A 13 26.35 -11.98 -21.69
N ARG A 14 27.30 -11.14 -22.13
CA ARG A 14 27.06 -9.92 -22.93
C ARG A 14 27.05 -10.31 -24.41
N ILE A 15 26.08 -9.88 -25.20
CA ILE A 15 26.20 -9.81 -26.66
C ILE A 15 25.58 -8.48 -27.13
N HIS A 16 26.33 -7.80 -28.01
CA HIS A 16 26.05 -6.51 -28.64
C HIS A 16 25.17 -6.62 -29.89
N SER A 17 24.61 -5.46 -30.25
CA SER A 17 24.36 -4.89 -31.61
C SER A 17 23.21 -5.40 -32.49
N SER A 18 22.31 -4.45 -32.78
CA SER A 18 21.29 -4.34 -33.84
C SER A 18 21.88 -4.36 -35.26
N PRO A 19 21.07 -4.46 -36.35
CA PRO A 19 20.40 -3.26 -36.88
C PRO A 19 18.99 -3.47 -37.49
N SER A 20 18.41 -2.31 -37.83
CA SER A 20 17.13 -1.99 -38.47
C SER A 20 16.66 -2.84 -39.65
N LEU A 21 15.32 -2.93 -39.80
CA LEU A 21 14.63 -2.69 -41.07
C LEU A 21 13.18 -2.25 -40.84
N SER A 22 12.87 -1.11 -41.44
CA SER A 22 11.60 -0.39 -41.54
C SER A 22 10.64 -1.00 -42.58
N HIS A 23 9.38 -0.55 -42.52
CA HIS A 23 8.32 -0.58 -43.54
C HIS A 23 7.40 -1.82 -43.61
N LEU A 24 6.15 -1.70 -43.13
CA LEU A 24 4.98 -1.38 -43.98
C LEU A 24 3.71 -1.21 -43.13
N ALA A 25 2.83 -0.30 -43.56
CA ALA A 25 1.60 0.12 -42.90
C ALA A 25 0.40 -0.81 -43.15
N CYS A 26 -0.62 -0.65 -42.29
CA CYS A 26 -1.93 -1.33 -42.23
C CYS A 26 -2.79 -1.20 -43.52
N PRO A 27 -3.90 -1.97 -43.65
CA PRO A 27 -5.17 -1.53 -43.03
C PRO A 27 -6.11 -2.63 -42.49
N ASN A 28 -6.70 -2.31 -41.34
CA ASN A 28 -8.13 -2.33 -40.98
C ASN A 28 -9.06 -3.45 -41.52
N SER A 29 -9.68 -4.22 -40.62
CA SER A 29 -11.14 -4.42 -40.55
C SER A 29 -11.59 -5.44 -39.48
N ASN A 30 -12.67 -5.06 -38.77
CA ASN A 30 -13.69 -5.90 -38.12
C ASN A 30 -13.48 -6.44 -36.70
N GLU A 31 -13.98 -5.67 -35.73
CA GLU A 31 -14.74 -6.14 -34.56
C GLU A 31 -16.21 -5.69 -34.72
N PRO A 32 -17.21 -6.19 -33.96
CA PRO A 32 -17.40 -7.52 -33.36
C PRO A 32 -18.87 -8.02 -33.55
N PRO A 33 -19.30 -9.16 -32.99
CA PRO A 33 -20.70 -9.33 -32.62
C PRO A 33 -20.91 -9.41 -31.11
N SER A 34 -21.78 -8.50 -30.67
CA SER A 34 -22.41 -8.40 -29.36
C SER A 34 -23.07 -9.71 -28.92
N LEU A 35 -22.70 -10.21 -27.74
CA LEU A 35 -23.51 -11.18 -27.00
C LEU A 35 -24.28 -10.45 -25.90
N ARG A 36 -25.60 -10.31 -26.11
CA ARG A 36 -26.56 -9.82 -25.10
C ARG A 36 -26.84 -10.93 -24.08
N PRO A 37 -26.93 -10.62 -22.77
CA PRO A 37 -27.53 -11.56 -21.81
C PRO A 37 -29.07 -11.51 -21.89
N PRO A 38 -29.78 -12.63 -21.66
CA PRO A 38 -31.23 -12.62 -21.57
C PRO A 38 -31.73 -11.98 -20.27
N ARG A 39 -32.82 -11.21 -20.40
CA ARG A 39 -33.59 -10.58 -19.33
C ARG A 39 -34.55 -11.58 -18.65
N SER A 40 -34.50 -11.53 -17.31
CA SER A 40 -35.59 -11.64 -16.31
C SER A 40 -36.61 -12.79 -16.37
N LEU A 41 -36.69 -13.54 -15.27
CA LEU A 41 -37.88 -13.93 -14.49
C LEU A 41 -37.29 -14.67 -13.27
N HIS A 42 -37.49 -14.26 -12.02
CA HIS A 42 -38.66 -14.60 -11.23
C HIS A 42 -38.84 -13.58 -10.09
N SER A 43 -40.04 -13.02 -10.04
CA SER A 43 -40.62 -12.35 -8.88
C SER A 43 -40.97 -13.39 -7.81
N TRP A 44 -40.50 -13.20 -6.57
CA TRP A 44 -41.02 -13.93 -5.42
C TRP A 44 -41.81 -12.99 -4.51
N GLY A 45 -43.14 -13.05 -4.73
CA GLY A 45 -44.18 -13.15 -3.70
C GLY A 45 -44.08 -12.30 -2.45
N LYS A 46 -44.87 -11.23 -2.43
CA LYS A 46 -45.52 -10.70 -1.23
C LYS A 46 -46.43 -11.78 -0.61
N ARG A 47 -46.39 -11.94 0.71
CA ARG A 47 -47.58 -12.31 1.49
C ARG A 47 -47.67 -11.45 2.74
N SER A 48 -48.72 -10.64 2.73
CA SER A 48 -49.35 -9.95 3.85
C SER A 48 -50.06 -10.95 4.77
N SER A 49 -50.09 -10.65 6.07
CA SER A 49 -51.30 -10.86 6.87
C SER A 49 -51.34 -9.87 8.03
N THR A 50 -52.33 -8.99 7.92
CA THR A 50 -52.95 -8.12 8.90
C THR A 50 -53.38 -8.85 10.17
N ILE A 51 -53.33 -8.17 11.33
CA ILE A 51 -54.29 -8.13 12.46
C ILE A 51 -53.62 -7.22 13.51
N GLY A 52 -54.07 -5.98 13.75
CA GLY A 52 -55.27 -5.62 14.52
C GLY A 52 -54.92 -5.70 16.02
N SER A 53 -55.15 -4.74 16.92
CA SER A 53 -55.80 -3.43 16.90
C SER A 53 -55.63 -2.81 18.31
N ARG A 54 -55.74 -1.47 18.42
CA ARG A 54 -56.19 -0.66 19.59
C ARG A 54 -55.30 -0.50 20.85
N ARG A 55 -54.66 0.68 20.93
CA ARG A 55 -54.72 1.80 21.94
C ARG A 55 -55.26 1.52 23.37
N PRO A 56 -55.06 2.44 24.34
CA PRO A 56 -53.91 3.32 24.68
C PRO A 56 -53.63 3.29 26.21
N LEU A 57 -52.58 3.98 26.70
CA LEU A 57 -52.57 4.64 28.03
C LEU A 57 -51.34 5.53 28.12
N GLY A 58 -51.57 6.81 28.40
CA GLY A 58 -50.51 7.81 28.52
C GLY A 58 -49.76 7.70 29.84
N ASN A 59 -48.52 8.16 29.83
CA ASN A 59 -47.99 8.89 30.97
C ASN A 59 -46.99 9.93 30.49
N GLN A 60 -47.32 11.20 30.74
CA GLN A 60 -46.39 12.31 30.65
C GLN A 60 -45.50 12.30 31.89
N ARG A 61 -44.18 12.40 31.73
CA ARG A 61 -43.29 13.15 32.64
C ARG A 61 -41.86 13.26 32.09
N THR A 62 -41.56 14.46 31.58
CA THR A 62 -40.39 15.31 31.90
C THR A 62 -39.01 14.65 32.08
N GLY A 63 -38.14 14.90 31.10
CA GLY A 63 -36.81 15.49 31.28
C GLY A 63 -35.82 14.83 32.24
N ARG A 64 -34.85 14.09 31.68
CA ARG A 64 -33.44 14.17 32.11
C ARG A 64 -32.54 13.72 30.96
N SER A 65 -31.89 14.70 30.35
CA SER A 65 -30.69 14.49 29.54
C SER A 65 -29.62 13.86 30.43
N ASN A 66 -29.08 12.72 30.03
CA ASN A 66 -27.70 12.37 30.34
C ASN A 66 -27.16 11.59 29.15
N GLY A 67 -26.17 12.19 28.50
CA GLY A 67 -25.51 11.64 27.33
C GLY A 67 -24.86 10.31 27.68
N GLU A 68 -25.33 9.26 27.03
CA GLU A 68 -24.56 8.03 26.86
C GLU A 68 -23.40 8.36 25.95
N GLY A 69 -22.29 8.73 26.58
CA GLY A 69 -20.99 8.86 25.97
C GLY A 69 -20.67 7.55 25.27
N ASN A 70 -20.76 7.58 23.94
CA ASN A 70 -20.19 6.61 23.03
C ASN A 70 -18.69 6.52 23.34
N ARG A 71 -18.33 5.62 24.27
CA ARG A 71 -16.96 5.35 24.68
C ARG A 71 -16.31 4.65 23.50
N ARG A 72 -15.89 5.43 22.50
CA ARG A 72 -15.01 4.95 21.44
C ARG A 72 -13.85 4.32 22.16
N VAL A 73 -13.72 3.01 22.00
CA VAL A 73 -12.48 2.30 22.30
C VAL A 73 -11.44 2.93 21.38
N THR A 74 -10.77 3.99 21.85
CA THR A 74 -9.48 4.39 21.28
C THR A 74 -8.57 3.25 21.67
N GLY A 75 -8.54 2.21 20.84
CA GLY A 75 -7.55 1.16 20.93
C GLY A 75 -6.22 1.87 21.03
N ASN A 76 -5.54 1.71 22.16
CA ASN A 76 -4.23 2.28 22.39
C ASN A 76 -3.31 1.52 21.42
N ILE A 77 -3.21 2.00 20.18
CA ILE A 77 -2.31 1.44 19.19
C ILE A 77 -0.93 1.57 19.83
N PRO A 78 -0.21 0.46 20.06
CA PRO A 78 1.12 0.55 20.61
C PRO A 78 1.93 1.52 19.76
N PRO A 79 2.78 2.35 20.37
CA PRO A 79 3.58 3.30 19.63
C PRO A 79 4.32 2.57 18.51
N VAL A 80 4.25 3.11 17.29
CA VAL A 80 4.95 2.55 16.14
C VAL A 80 6.43 2.58 16.48
N ILE A 81 7.05 1.41 16.58
CA ILE A 81 8.48 1.29 16.83
C ILE A 81 9.19 1.85 15.60
N ARG A 82 9.99 2.90 15.79
CA ARG A 82 10.84 3.49 14.77
C ARG A 82 12.27 3.57 15.25
N PRO A 83 13.27 3.39 14.36
CA PRO A 83 14.65 3.65 14.73
C PRO A 83 14.80 5.14 15.11
N GLU A 84 15.42 5.41 16.27
CA GLU A 84 15.65 6.78 16.73
C GLU A 84 16.73 7.50 15.92
N HIS A 85 17.69 6.73 15.37
CA HIS A 85 18.83 7.24 14.63
C HIS A 85 18.86 6.65 13.23
N VAL A 86 18.16 7.29 12.29
CA VAL A 86 18.25 6.96 10.85
C VAL A 86 19.17 7.97 10.17
N SER A 87 20.16 7.49 9.42
CA SER A 87 20.95 8.34 8.52
C SER A 87 20.14 8.62 7.26
N PRO A 88 19.75 9.88 6.98
CA PRO A 88 19.01 10.20 5.77
C PRO A 88 19.77 9.76 4.51
N ARG A 89 19.03 9.34 3.49
CA ARG A 89 19.60 8.95 2.19
C ARG A 89 18.99 9.79 1.09
N SER A 90 19.81 10.14 0.10
CA SER A 90 19.38 10.99 -1.00
C SER A 90 18.38 10.29 -1.92
N LEU A 91 17.30 10.97 -2.29
CA LEU A 91 16.23 10.44 -3.12
C LEU A 91 16.68 10.16 -4.56
N ASP A 92 17.60 10.96 -5.09
CA ASP A 92 18.19 10.73 -6.41
C ASP A 92 18.98 9.41 -6.47
N LEU A 93 19.71 9.07 -5.40
CA LEU A 93 20.41 7.81 -5.26
C LEU A 93 19.42 6.64 -5.25
N LEU A 94 18.33 6.74 -4.49
CA LEU A 94 17.27 5.71 -4.48
C LEU A 94 16.76 5.41 -5.90
N VAL A 95 16.41 6.46 -6.64
CA VAL A 95 15.88 6.34 -8.00
C VAL A 95 16.91 5.74 -8.95
N SER A 96 18.17 6.17 -8.86
CA SER A 96 19.24 5.68 -9.73
C SER A 96 19.66 4.22 -9.43
N GLU A 97 19.78 3.84 -8.16
CA GLU A 97 20.23 2.50 -7.76
C GLU A 97 19.17 1.43 -8.01
N LEU A 98 17.89 1.76 -7.77
CA LEU A 98 16.78 0.85 -8.01
C LEU A 98 16.20 0.94 -9.42
N GLY A 99 16.71 1.84 -10.28
CA GLY A 99 16.26 2.02 -11.66
C GLY A 99 14.81 2.48 -11.76
N LEU A 100 14.37 3.31 -10.83
CA LEU A 100 12.98 3.78 -10.75
C LEU A 100 12.75 5.00 -11.66
N ARG A 101 11.49 5.27 -11.96
CA ARG A 101 11.09 6.52 -12.63
C ARG A 101 10.73 7.56 -11.58
N SER A 102 10.98 8.84 -11.88
CA SER A 102 10.56 9.94 -11.03
C SER A 102 9.94 11.10 -11.81
N ILE A 103 9.12 11.90 -11.13
CA ILE A 103 8.51 13.14 -11.61
C ILE A 103 8.87 14.25 -10.62
N GLY A 104 9.30 15.41 -11.13
CA GLY A 104 9.72 16.56 -10.31
C GLY A 104 11.22 16.59 -10.02
N ASN A 105 11.64 17.50 -9.13
CA ASN A 105 13.04 17.69 -8.78
C ASN A 105 13.41 16.86 -7.54
N LEU A 106 14.43 16.00 -7.68
CA LEU A 106 14.94 15.15 -6.58
C LEU A 106 16.15 15.75 -5.86
N ARG A 107 16.76 16.80 -6.41
CA ARG A 107 18.05 17.32 -5.91
C ARG A 107 17.92 17.86 -4.50
N GLY A 108 18.78 17.39 -3.60
CA GLY A 108 18.82 17.82 -2.20
C GLY A 108 17.66 17.29 -1.36
N VAL A 109 16.87 16.35 -1.88
CA VAL A 109 15.80 15.69 -1.13
C VAL A 109 16.38 14.46 -0.44
N GLU A 110 16.33 14.45 0.89
CA GLU A 110 16.79 13.33 1.69
C GLU A 110 15.61 12.64 2.36
N VAL A 111 15.62 11.31 2.36
CA VAL A 111 14.61 10.45 2.95
C VAL A 111 15.18 9.75 4.17
N SER A 112 14.51 9.88 5.30
CA SER A 112 14.87 9.25 6.58
C SER A 112 13.89 8.16 7.01
N GLY A 113 12.79 7.98 6.29
CA GLY A 113 11.80 6.98 6.65
C GLY A 113 10.71 6.80 5.59
N LEU A 114 9.83 5.84 5.86
CA LEU A 114 8.75 5.42 4.97
C LEU A 114 7.50 5.15 5.77
N THR A 115 6.36 5.56 5.23
CA THR A 115 5.07 5.17 5.79
C THR A 115 3.97 5.09 4.73
N VAL A 116 3.05 4.15 4.89
CA VAL A 116 1.82 4.03 4.10
C VAL A 116 0.65 4.81 4.73
N MET A 117 0.82 5.30 5.97
CA MET A 117 -0.24 5.98 6.72
C MET A 117 0.10 7.45 6.91
N THR A 118 -0.76 8.35 6.43
CA THR A 118 -0.56 9.80 6.57
C THR A 118 -0.48 10.26 8.02
N ARG A 119 -1.21 9.62 8.93
CA ARG A 119 -1.18 9.91 10.38
C ARG A 119 0.15 9.57 11.07
N GLU A 120 1.01 8.80 10.42
CA GLU A 120 2.32 8.38 10.94
C GLU A 120 3.47 9.05 10.15
N VAL A 121 3.16 9.98 9.26
CA VAL A 121 4.18 10.76 8.55
C VAL A 121 4.88 11.66 9.55
N THR A 122 6.21 11.61 9.51
CA THR A 122 7.10 12.52 10.21
C THR A 122 7.96 13.27 9.20
N ALA A 123 8.58 14.37 9.64
CA ALA A 123 9.47 15.15 8.78
C ALA A 123 10.60 14.28 8.21
N GLY A 124 10.78 14.32 6.88
CA GLY A 124 11.80 13.51 6.19
C GLY A 124 11.29 12.16 5.69
N ASP A 125 10.04 11.79 5.97
CA ASP A 125 9.46 10.54 5.46
C ASP A 125 9.08 10.66 3.98
N MET A 126 9.24 9.55 3.27
CA MET A 126 8.58 9.34 1.99
C MET A 126 7.25 8.62 2.20
N PHE A 127 6.17 9.22 1.70
CA PHE A 127 4.82 8.66 1.82
C PHE A 127 4.56 7.66 0.69
N VAL A 128 4.13 6.46 1.05
CA VAL A 128 3.87 5.35 0.13
C VAL A 128 2.38 5.26 -0.15
N ALA A 129 1.98 5.83 -1.28
CA ALA A 129 0.61 5.82 -1.77
C ALA A 129 0.33 4.52 -2.54
N VAL A 130 -0.29 3.55 -1.85
CA VAL A 130 -0.70 2.27 -2.45
C VAL A 130 -2.18 2.32 -2.84
N ARG A 131 -2.54 1.65 -3.94
CA ARG A 131 -3.94 1.38 -4.28
C ARG A 131 -4.60 0.44 -3.28
N GLY A 132 -5.65 0.93 -2.62
CA GLY A 132 -6.49 0.16 -1.70
C GLY A 132 -7.69 -0.49 -2.41
N ALA A 133 -8.54 -1.18 -1.64
CA ALA A 133 -9.75 -1.83 -2.17
C ALA A 133 -10.79 -0.82 -2.68
N ASN A 134 -10.92 0.33 -2.01
CA ASN A 134 -11.96 1.32 -2.28
C ASN A 134 -11.43 2.66 -2.80
N ARG A 135 -10.17 2.99 -2.48
CA ARG A 135 -9.58 4.32 -2.72
C ARG A 135 -8.08 4.22 -3.00
N HIS A 136 -7.55 5.23 -3.66
CA HIS A 136 -6.10 5.34 -3.89
C HIS A 136 -5.43 6.12 -2.75
N GLY A 137 -4.30 5.63 -2.24
CA GLY A 137 -3.52 6.35 -1.24
C GLY A 137 -3.01 7.73 -1.70
N ALA A 138 -2.92 7.95 -3.02
CA ALA A 138 -2.41 9.18 -3.62
C ALA A 138 -3.35 10.36 -3.42
N GLU A 139 -4.63 10.09 -3.17
CA GLU A 139 -5.62 11.12 -2.81
C GLU A 139 -5.24 11.87 -1.52
N PHE A 140 -4.40 11.26 -0.67
CA PHE A 140 -3.93 11.86 0.58
C PHE A 140 -2.53 12.50 0.46
N ALA A 141 -2.01 12.68 -0.76
CA ALA A 141 -0.70 13.28 -1.01
C ALA A 141 -0.53 14.66 -0.37
N ARG A 142 -1.58 15.50 -0.39
CA ARG A 142 -1.57 16.83 0.22
C ARG A 142 -1.48 16.76 1.75
N ASP A 143 -2.18 15.82 2.36
CA ASP A 143 -2.13 15.59 3.81
C ASP A 143 -0.74 15.08 4.23
N ALA A 144 -0.17 14.15 3.46
CA ALA A 144 1.19 13.67 3.68
C ALA A 144 2.22 14.81 3.63
N ARG A 145 2.12 15.69 2.62
CA ARG A 145 2.94 16.90 2.55
C ARG A 145 2.77 17.79 3.77
N ALA A 146 1.53 18.03 4.19
CA ALA A 146 1.25 18.86 5.37
C ALA A 146 1.87 18.29 6.65
N ASN A 147 1.98 16.96 6.75
CA ASN A 147 2.61 16.27 7.87
C ASN A 147 4.14 16.15 7.77
N GLY A 148 4.76 16.68 6.71
CA GLY A 148 6.22 16.72 6.58
C GLY A 148 6.83 15.68 5.64
N ALA A 149 6.01 15.01 4.82
CA ALA A 149 6.55 14.13 3.78
C ALA A 149 7.37 14.93 2.77
N VAL A 150 8.53 14.39 2.39
CA VAL A 150 9.46 15.02 1.44
C VAL A 150 9.31 14.47 0.02
N ALA A 151 8.69 13.30 -0.13
CA ALA A 151 8.49 12.62 -1.40
C ALA A 151 7.29 11.67 -1.34
N ILE A 152 6.81 11.25 -2.51
CA ILE A 152 5.72 10.26 -2.65
C ILE A 152 6.19 9.09 -3.49
N LEU A 153 5.91 7.87 -3.03
CA LEU A 153 6.09 6.63 -3.79
C LEU A 153 4.71 6.09 -4.20
N THR A 154 4.47 5.89 -5.50
CA THR A 154 3.16 5.47 -6.02
C THR A 154 3.27 4.76 -7.37
N ASP A 155 2.16 4.20 -7.85
CA ASP A 155 2.00 3.72 -9.23
C ASP A 155 1.65 4.86 -10.20
N GLU A 156 1.52 4.53 -11.50
CA GLU A 156 1.24 5.50 -12.57
C GLU A 156 -0.09 6.25 -12.34
N ASP A 157 -1.14 5.54 -11.92
CA ASP A 157 -2.45 6.12 -11.63
C ASP A 157 -2.34 7.12 -10.47
N GLY A 158 -1.66 6.73 -9.39
CA GLY A 158 -1.46 7.60 -8.25
C GLY A 158 -0.53 8.77 -8.53
N ALA A 159 0.39 8.66 -9.48
CA ALA A 159 1.23 9.79 -9.91
C ALA A 159 0.40 10.91 -10.55
N ALA A 160 -0.62 10.54 -11.35
CA ALA A 160 -1.57 11.51 -11.88
C ALA A 160 -2.38 12.21 -10.77
N ILE A 161 -2.86 11.43 -9.78
CA ILE A 161 -3.63 11.95 -8.64
C ILE A 161 -2.78 12.88 -7.77
N ALA A 162 -1.52 12.51 -7.50
CA ALA A 162 -0.62 13.27 -6.64
C ALA A 162 0.09 14.43 -7.34
N SER A 163 -0.10 14.62 -8.66
CA SER A 163 0.62 15.63 -9.45
C SER A 163 0.56 17.05 -8.87
N GLU A 164 -0.56 17.43 -8.25
CA GLU A 164 -0.77 18.76 -7.67
C GLU A 164 -0.22 18.92 -6.24
N CYS A 165 0.34 17.88 -5.62
CA CYS A 165 0.85 17.98 -4.26
C CYS A 165 2.16 18.77 -4.18
N GLY A 166 2.88 18.93 -5.29
CA GLY A 166 4.14 19.66 -5.37
C GLY A 166 5.33 19.01 -4.65
N LEU A 167 5.24 17.73 -4.29
CA LEU A 167 6.38 16.91 -3.86
C LEU A 167 6.93 16.12 -5.05
N PRO A 168 8.23 15.74 -5.04
CA PRO A 168 8.74 14.77 -5.98
C PRO A 168 8.02 13.42 -5.83
N ILE A 169 7.75 12.79 -6.97
CA ILE A 169 7.02 11.52 -7.04
C ILE A 169 7.93 10.47 -7.64
N VAL A 170 8.14 9.37 -6.92
CA VAL A 170 8.79 8.15 -7.41
C VAL A 170 7.69 7.20 -7.88
N VAL A 171 7.82 6.72 -9.11
CA VAL A 171 6.82 5.88 -9.76
C VAL A 171 7.34 4.46 -9.92
N VAL A 172 6.54 3.50 -9.45
CA VAL A 172 6.84 2.07 -9.48
C VAL A 172 5.63 1.28 -9.96
N GLU A 173 5.84 0.15 -10.64
CA GLU A 173 4.73 -0.66 -11.18
C GLU A 173 3.81 -1.20 -10.08
N SER A 174 4.40 -1.67 -8.98
CA SER A 174 3.67 -2.16 -7.81
C SER A 174 4.28 -1.61 -6.53
N PRO A 175 3.68 -0.56 -5.93
CA PRO A 175 4.14 0.01 -4.67
C PRO A 175 4.18 -1.03 -3.55
N ARG A 176 3.21 -1.95 -3.50
CA ARG A 176 3.14 -3.00 -2.47
C ARG A 176 4.28 -4.02 -2.61
N ALA A 177 4.64 -4.41 -3.83
CA ALA A 177 5.73 -5.37 -4.06
C ALA A 177 7.11 -4.73 -3.81
N SER A 178 7.28 -3.47 -4.22
CA SER A 178 8.57 -2.76 -4.14
C SER A 178 8.88 -2.20 -2.76
N LEU A 179 7.88 -2.11 -1.87
CA LEU A 179 8.02 -1.50 -0.55
C LEU A 179 9.10 -2.18 0.31
N GLY A 180 9.24 -3.50 0.21
CA GLY A 180 10.25 -4.25 0.96
C GLY A 180 11.67 -3.82 0.58
N ASP A 181 11.98 -3.82 -0.71
CA ASP A 181 13.31 -3.45 -1.22
C ASP A 181 13.63 -1.97 -0.97
N ILE A 182 12.64 -1.10 -1.12
CA ILE A 182 12.81 0.34 -0.86
C ILE A 182 13.01 0.58 0.64
N ALA A 183 12.27 -0.10 1.52
CA ALA A 183 12.46 0.01 2.97
C ALA A 183 13.81 -0.51 3.42
N ARG A 184 14.20 -1.67 2.88
CA ARG A 184 15.53 -2.25 3.07
C ARG A 184 16.63 -1.26 2.70
N TRP A 185 16.48 -0.59 1.55
CA TRP A 185 17.41 0.46 1.11
C TRP A 185 17.41 1.68 2.04
N VAL A 186 16.24 2.22 2.40
CA VAL A 186 16.14 3.43 3.26
C VAL A 186 16.73 3.17 4.64
N TYR A 187 16.41 2.04 5.26
CA TYR A 187 16.84 1.72 6.62
C TYR A 187 18.17 0.94 6.70
N ARG A 188 18.83 0.67 5.56
CA ARG A 188 20.12 -0.03 5.47
C ARG A 188 20.15 -1.37 6.21
N THR A 189 19.10 -2.18 6.06
CA THR A 189 18.98 -3.46 6.77
C THR A 189 19.74 -4.61 6.11
N ASP A 190 20.66 -4.32 5.17
CA ASP A 190 21.43 -5.30 4.40
C ASP A 190 22.62 -5.83 5.17
N ASP A 191 23.29 -4.94 5.90
CA ASP A 191 24.62 -5.19 6.47
C ASP A 191 24.54 -5.94 7.80
N ASP A 192 23.41 -5.85 8.52
CA ASP A 192 23.21 -6.44 9.84
C ASP A 192 21.75 -6.89 10.06
N ALA A 193 21.26 -7.73 9.16
CA ALA A 193 19.91 -8.28 9.28
C ALA A 193 19.82 -9.26 10.46
N PRO A 194 18.96 -9.02 11.47
CA PRO A 194 18.75 -9.98 12.54
C PRO A 194 18.17 -11.30 12.00
N GLN A 195 18.34 -12.37 12.76
CA GLN A 195 17.73 -13.65 12.41
C GLN A 195 16.20 -13.55 12.49
N TYR A 196 15.52 -13.84 11.37
CA TYR A 196 14.06 -13.79 11.28
C TYR A 196 13.44 -15.19 11.32
N PHE A 197 12.36 -15.33 12.09
CA PHE A 197 11.53 -16.54 12.10
C PHE A 197 10.13 -16.22 11.55
N GLY A 198 9.78 -16.81 10.41
CA GLY A 198 8.46 -16.64 9.80
C GLY A 198 7.51 -17.78 10.20
N ILE A 199 6.41 -17.45 10.88
CA ILE A 199 5.38 -18.43 11.23
C ILE A 199 4.10 -18.13 10.43
N THR A 200 3.66 -19.09 9.63
CA THR A 200 2.41 -19.04 8.87
C THR A 200 1.52 -20.23 9.18
N GLY A 201 0.21 -20.09 8.96
CA GLY A 201 -0.79 -21.12 9.24
C GLY A 201 -2.10 -20.52 9.73
N THR A 202 -3.22 -21.24 9.57
CA THR A 202 -4.54 -20.77 10.02
C THR A 202 -4.57 -20.58 11.53
N ASN A 203 -4.00 -21.53 12.27
CA ASN A 203 -3.95 -21.56 13.73
C ASN A 203 -2.50 -21.67 14.22
N GLY A 204 -2.26 -21.34 15.50
CA GLY A 204 -0.97 -21.57 16.16
C GLY A 204 0.12 -20.51 15.94
N LYS A 205 -0.05 -19.55 15.02
CA LYS A 205 0.96 -18.50 14.74
C LYS A 205 1.46 -17.78 16.00
N THR A 206 0.52 -17.29 16.81
CA THR A 206 0.83 -16.56 18.04
C THR A 206 1.47 -17.48 19.07
N SER A 207 0.90 -18.67 19.30
CA SER A 207 1.43 -19.63 20.28
C SER A 207 2.86 -20.06 19.96
N THR A 208 3.13 -20.39 18.69
CA THR A 208 4.49 -20.75 18.25
C THR A 208 5.45 -19.56 18.36
N ALA A 209 5.00 -18.32 18.11
CA ALA A 209 5.86 -17.14 18.27
C ALA A 209 6.31 -16.95 19.73
N TYR A 210 5.39 -17.11 20.69
CA TYR A 210 5.73 -17.06 22.12
C TYR A 210 6.66 -18.19 22.56
N LEU A 211 6.48 -19.40 22.00
CA LEU A 211 7.39 -20.50 22.30
C LEU A 211 8.80 -20.24 21.75
N LEU A 212 8.93 -19.67 20.55
CA LEU A 212 10.22 -19.30 19.97
C LEU A 212 10.90 -18.14 20.72
N GLU A 213 10.13 -17.20 21.27
CA GLU A 213 10.67 -16.10 22.09
C GLU A 213 11.27 -16.59 23.41
N GLY A 214 10.75 -17.69 23.96
CA GLY A 214 11.19 -18.24 25.24
C GLY A 214 12.41 -19.17 25.18
N VAL A 215 12.99 -19.41 24.00
CA VAL A 215 14.16 -20.29 23.78
C VAL A 215 15.39 -19.46 23.47
#